data_AF-A0A316NUF1-F1
#
_entry.id   AF-A0A316NUF1-F1
#
_cell.length_a   1.000
_cell.length_b   1.000
_cell.length_c   1.000
_cell.angle_alpha   90.00
_cell.angle_beta   90.00
_cell.angle_gamma   90.00
#
_symmetry.space_group_name_H-M   'P 1'
#
loop_
_entity.id
_entity.type
_entity.pdbx_description
1 polymer ?
#
loop_
_entity_poly.entity_id
_entity_poly.type
_entity_poly.pdbx_seq_one_letter_code
_entity_poly.pdbx_strand_id
1 'polypeptide(L)'
;MKKNIFDLYMNKLLELPLWIKQAIYVKLKEDIKKRNCAKILEIKEEDLFALYKPILTYNGRTELTQKNCGLDVNMYSFLNLCNADYSILEIALSMYLTMEEVAKYFIFCVEQKYLERPESDEAYAMAGFISGKFKTGEYFMHNQKLSFNQVQSALTEQSRINSSGGTRLKYAQILDSMNLIDKNDTEMIFTLQEEAKKRFILDYTSAPTASRAYMSLEEKSSEEVEKLKEENKMLKEKLVQLLKIVRKDV
;
A
#
# COMPACT_ATOMS: atom_id res chain seq x y z
N MET A 1 8.62 16.74 9.32
CA MET A 1 8.20 15.39 8.90
C MET A 1 6.90 15.53 8.14
N LYS A 2 6.84 15.13 6.86
CA LYS A 2 5.55 15.03 6.15
C LYS A 2 4.73 14.00 6.91
N LYS A 3 3.57 14.39 7.45
CA LYS A 3 2.68 13.47 8.17
C LYS A 3 2.20 12.44 7.16
N ASN A 4 2.42 11.16 7.46
CA ASN A 4 1.89 10.08 6.65
C ASN A 4 0.36 10.13 6.70
N ILE A 5 -0.28 10.11 5.53
CA ILE A 5 -1.74 10.11 5.41
C ILE A 5 -2.33 8.88 6.13
N PHE A 6 -1.63 7.75 6.06
CA PHE A 6 -2.03 6.52 6.73
C PHE A 6 -2.02 6.68 8.26
N ASP A 7 -0.94 7.23 8.82
CA ASP A 7 -0.84 7.48 10.26
C ASP A 7 -1.95 8.41 10.75
N LEU A 8 -2.29 9.45 9.98
CA LEU A 8 -3.38 10.35 10.32
C LEU A 8 -4.73 9.62 10.38
N TYR A 9 -4.97 8.71 9.45
CA TYR A 9 -6.19 7.89 9.45
C TYR A 9 -6.20 6.89 10.61
N MET A 10 -5.09 6.18 10.84
CA MET A 10 -4.97 5.21 11.92
C MET A 10 -5.11 5.88 13.29
N ASN A 11 -4.50 7.04 13.51
CA ASN A 11 -4.65 7.79 14.76
C ASN A 11 -6.11 8.14 15.04
N LYS A 12 -6.88 8.55 14.03
CA LYS A 12 -8.33 8.80 14.19
C LYS A 12 -9.10 7.54 14.58
N LEU A 13 -8.79 6.39 13.99
CA LEU A 13 -9.41 5.11 14.38
C LEU A 13 -9.02 4.71 15.81
N LEU A 14 -7.77 4.99 16.20
CA LEU A 14 -7.25 4.71 17.54
C LEU A 14 -7.78 5.67 18.61
N GLU A 15 -8.27 6.85 18.26
CA GLU A 15 -8.95 7.76 19.18
C GLU A 15 -10.39 7.33 19.50
N LEU A 16 -10.98 6.42 18.72
CA LEU A 16 -12.35 5.96 18.94
C LEU A 16 -12.52 5.25 20.30
N PRO A 17 -13.70 5.37 20.94
CA PRO A 17 -14.02 4.61 22.13
C PRO A 17 -13.89 3.09 21.91
N LEU A 18 -13.52 2.36 22.97
CA LEU A 18 -13.25 0.92 22.89
C LEU A 18 -14.46 0.11 22.35
N TRP A 19 -15.68 0.49 22.73
CA TRP A 19 -16.90 -0.19 22.27
C TRP A 19 -17.14 -0.03 20.74
N ILE A 20 -16.73 1.11 20.16
CA ILE A 20 -16.75 1.31 18.70
C ILE A 20 -15.68 0.45 18.04
N LYS A 21 -14.45 0.45 18.57
CA LYS A 21 -13.36 -0.39 18.05
C LYS A 21 -13.74 -1.87 18.05
N GLN A 22 -14.41 -2.33 19.10
CA GLN A 22 -14.93 -3.69 19.19
C GLN A 22 -15.95 -3.99 18.08
N ALA A 23 -16.90 -3.08 17.83
CA ALA A 23 -17.88 -3.24 16.75
C ALA A 23 -17.21 -3.28 15.36
N ILE A 24 -16.23 -2.38 15.11
CA ILE A 24 -15.44 -2.36 13.87
C ILE A 24 -14.68 -3.68 13.70
N TYR A 25 -13.99 -4.15 14.75
CA TYR A 25 -13.24 -5.40 14.72
C TYR A 25 -14.16 -6.60 14.38
N VAL A 26 -15.32 -6.71 15.02
CA VAL A 26 -16.28 -7.80 14.74
C VAL A 26 -16.73 -7.76 13.27
N LYS A 27 -17.06 -6.57 12.74
CA LYS A 27 -17.48 -6.43 11.34
C LYS A 27 -16.37 -6.76 10.34
N LEU A 28 -15.15 -6.29 10.59
CA LEU A 28 -13.99 -6.60 9.75
C LEU A 28 -13.66 -8.10 9.79
N LYS A 29 -13.70 -8.71 10.98
CA LYS A 29 -13.47 -10.14 11.18
C LYS A 29 -14.50 -10.99 10.43
N GLU A 30 -15.77 -10.60 10.48
CA GLU A 30 -16.84 -11.27 9.73
C GLU A 30 -16.65 -11.13 8.20
N ASP A 31 -16.26 -9.95 7.71
CA ASP A 31 -15.99 -9.74 6.28
C ASP A 31 -14.82 -10.60 5.79
N ILE A 32 -13.71 -10.62 6.53
CA ILE A 32 -12.53 -11.44 6.20
C ILE A 32 -12.91 -12.94 6.16
N LYS A 33 -13.71 -13.41 7.12
CA LYS A 33 -14.18 -14.80 7.14
C LYS A 33 -15.07 -15.14 5.94
N LYS A 34 -15.95 -14.23 5.52
CA LYS A 34 -16.83 -14.42 4.35
C LYS A 34 -16.04 -14.54 3.04
N ARG A 35 -14.85 -13.95 2.97
CA ARG A 35 -13.96 -14.01 1.80
C ARG A 35 -13.01 -15.21 1.79
N ASN A 36 -13.27 -16.24 2.61
CA ASN A 36 -12.40 -17.41 2.78
C ASN A 36 -10.95 -17.09 3.22
N CYS A 37 -10.76 -15.93 3.85
CA CYS A 37 -9.45 -15.43 4.28
C CYS A 37 -9.24 -15.55 5.80
N ALA A 38 -9.91 -16.50 6.46
CA ALA A 38 -9.86 -16.62 7.93
C ALA A 38 -8.43 -16.79 8.48
N LYS A 39 -7.55 -17.48 7.74
CA LYS A 39 -6.14 -17.69 8.09
C LYS A 39 -5.33 -16.38 8.14
N ILE A 40 -5.80 -15.30 7.51
CA ILE A 40 -5.17 -13.96 7.62
C ILE A 40 -5.20 -13.45 9.07
N LEU A 41 -6.22 -13.83 9.84
CA LEU A 41 -6.37 -13.38 11.23
C LEU A 41 -5.34 -13.99 12.17
N GLU A 42 -4.61 -15.02 11.73
CA GLU A 42 -3.59 -15.74 12.48
C GLU A 42 -2.17 -15.30 12.08
N ILE A 43 -2.04 -14.48 11.03
CA ILE A 43 -0.75 -13.98 10.54
C ILE A 43 -0.17 -13.00 11.55
N LYS A 44 1.12 -13.16 11.86
CA LYS A 44 1.85 -12.24 12.72
C LYS A 44 2.19 -10.96 11.98
N GLU A 45 2.41 -9.89 12.73
CA GLU A 45 2.80 -8.59 12.17
C GLU A 45 4.07 -8.66 11.30
N GLU A 46 5.07 -9.44 11.73
CA GLU A 46 6.34 -9.67 11.02
C GLU A 46 6.17 -10.31 9.63
N ASP A 47 5.09 -11.06 9.43
CA ASP A 47 4.80 -11.79 8.19
C ASP A 47 3.91 -10.99 7.22
N LEU A 48 3.41 -9.83 7.65
CA LEU A 48 2.56 -8.98 6.82
C LEU A 48 3.41 -8.12 5.88
N PHE A 49 3.44 -8.51 4.60
CA PHE A 49 4.12 -7.75 3.55
C PHE A 49 3.74 -6.27 3.50
N ALA A 50 2.47 -5.93 3.77
CA ALA A 50 2.02 -4.54 3.78
C ALA A 50 2.71 -3.66 4.83
N LEU A 51 3.08 -4.24 5.99
CA LEU A 51 3.74 -3.52 7.08
C LEU A 51 5.27 -3.60 7.00
N TYR A 52 5.80 -4.43 6.10
CA TYR A 52 7.24 -4.58 5.92
C TYR A 52 7.90 -3.25 5.51
N LYS A 53 9.03 -2.94 6.12
CA LYS A 53 9.87 -1.78 5.84
C LYS A 53 11.11 -2.20 5.05
N PRO A 54 11.24 -1.86 3.76
CA PRO A 54 12.36 -2.29 2.96
C PRO A 54 13.68 -1.63 3.35
N ILE A 55 14.74 -2.43 3.47
CA ILE A 55 16.08 -1.96 3.81
C ILE A 55 16.92 -1.83 2.54
N LEU A 56 17.46 -0.63 2.30
CA LEU A 56 18.37 -0.37 1.18
C LEU A 56 19.77 -0.91 1.46
N THR A 57 20.29 -1.68 0.51
CA THR A 57 21.68 -2.11 0.50
C THR A 57 22.61 -0.94 0.13
N TYR A 58 23.91 -1.15 0.29
CA TYR A 58 24.93 -0.20 -0.20
C TYR A 58 24.76 0.10 -1.70
N ASN A 59 24.45 -0.92 -2.51
CA ASN A 59 24.23 -0.77 -3.94
C ASN A 59 22.99 0.08 -4.23
N GLY A 60 21.89 -0.15 -3.50
CA GLY A 60 20.68 0.64 -3.63
C GLY A 60 20.89 2.12 -3.29
N ARG A 61 21.65 2.42 -2.23
CA ARG A 61 22.01 3.80 -1.85
C ARG A 61 22.90 4.48 -2.88
N THR A 62 23.85 3.73 -3.44
CA THR A 62 24.75 4.22 -4.49
C THR A 62 23.97 4.54 -5.76
N GLU A 63 23.07 3.64 -6.18
CA GLU A 63 22.24 3.85 -7.36
C GLU A 63 21.27 5.03 -7.18
N LEU A 64 20.73 5.24 -5.98
CA LEU A 64 19.88 6.40 -5.70
C LEU A 64 20.61 7.73 -5.87
N THR A 65 21.93 7.74 -5.58
CA THR A 65 22.78 8.94 -5.66
C THR A 65 23.30 9.16 -7.08
N GLN A 66 23.82 8.11 -7.70
CA GLN A 66 24.52 8.21 -8.99
C GLN A 66 23.58 8.07 -10.19
N LYS A 67 22.45 7.36 -10.02
CA LYS A 67 21.44 7.10 -11.06
C LYS A 67 22.02 6.52 -12.34
N ASN A 68 23.02 5.64 -12.20
CA ASN A 68 23.79 5.13 -13.33
C ASN A 68 22.97 4.15 -14.18
N CYS A 69 22.02 3.43 -13.58
CA CYS A 69 21.20 2.45 -14.28
C CYS A 69 20.02 3.09 -15.04
N GLY A 70 19.75 4.38 -14.83
CA GLY A 70 18.70 5.10 -15.55
C GLY A 70 17.30 4.52 -15.33
N LEU A 71 16.98 4.12 -14.09
CA LEU A 71 15.67 3.58 -13.73
C LEU A 71 14.56 4.62 -13.96
N ASP A 72 13.31 4.15 -14.03
CA ASP A 72 12.18 5.05 -14.19
C ASP A 72 11.96 5.94 -12.96
N VAL A 73 11.24 7.05 -13.15
CA VAL A 73 11.00 8.05 -12.10
C VAL A 73 10.25 7.46 -10.91
N ASN A 74 9.33 6.52 -11.14
CA ASN A 74 8.58 5.89 -10.06
C ASN A 74 9.48 4.94 -9.26
N MET A 75 10.39 4.21 -9.91
CA MET A 75 11.36 3.36 -9.23
C MET A 75 12.31 4.16 -8.34
N TYR A 76 12.83 5.31 -8.81
CA TYR A 76 13.64 6.18 -7.95
C TYR A 76 12.81 6.81 -6.82
N SER A 77 11.53 7.10 -7.06
CA SER A 77 10.63 7.59 -6.01
C SER A 77 10.37 6.51 -4.95
N PHE A 78 10.18 5.26 -5.38
CA PHE A 78 10.08 4.08 -4.52
C PHE A 78 11.33 3.92 -3.65
N LEU A 79 12.54 3.91 -4.25
CA LEU A 79 13.80 3.80 -3.50
C LEU A 79 14.01 4.96 -2.52
N ASN A 80 13.60 6.19 -2.87
CA ASN A 80 13.64 7.33 -1.95
C ASN A 80 12.74 7.14 -0.74
N LEU A 81 11.54 6.56 -0.92
CA LEU A 81 10.63 6.27 0.18
C LEU A 81 11.13 5.12 1.06
N CYS A 82 11.75 4.09 0.45
CA CYS A 82 12.46 3.06 1.22
C CYS A 82 13.60 3.67 2.06
N ASN A 83 14.37 4.63 1.50
CA ASN A 83 15.41 5.34 2.26
C ASN A 83 14.86 6.19 3.41
N ALA A 84 13.60 6.61 3.31
CA ALA A 84 12.91 7.38 4.33
C ALA A 84 12.19 6.50 5.39
N ASP A 85 12.45 5.19 5.38
CA ASP A 85 11.89 4.20 6.33
C ASP A 85 10.36 4.02 6.26
N TYR A 86 9.79 4.19 5.06
CA TYR A 86 8.37 3.93 4.81
C TYR A 86 8.14 2.42 4.63
N SER A 87 7.06 1.91 5.21
CA SER A 87 6.55 0.57 4.94
C SER A 87 5.92 0.47 3.54
N ILE A 88 5.78 -0.75 3.04
CA ILE A 88 5.20 -1.04 1.72
C ILE A 88 3.81 -0.40 1.55
N LEU A 89 2.96 -0.46 2.57
CA LEU A 89 1.63 0.18 2.56
C LEU A 89 1.74 1.70 2.42
N GLU A 90 2.63 2.32 3.20
CA GLU A 90 2.83 3.76 3.18
C GLU A 90 3.39 4.23 1.83
N ILE A 91 4.27 3.43 1.22
CA ILE A 91 4.80 3.65 -0.13
C ILE A 91 3.66 3.58 -1.16
N ALA A 92 2.81 2.54 -1.10
CA ALA A 92 1.68 2.38 -2.01
C ALA A 92 0.74 3.60 -1.98
N LEU A 93 0.46 4.11 -0.78
CA LEU A 93 -0.38 5.29 -0.59
C LEU A 93 0.29 6.58 -1.06
N SER A 94 1.58 6.75 -0.77
CA SER A 94 2.34 7.95 -1.14
C SER A 94 2.51 8.08 -2.65
N MET A 95 2.63 6.96 -3.37
CA MET A 95 2.79 6.92 -4.81
C MET A 95 1.47 6.72 -5.58
N TYR A 96 0.35 6.52 -4.87
CA TYR A 96 -0.95 6.19 -5.44
C TYR A 96 -0.94 4.94 -6.34
N LEU A 97 -0.23 3.92 -5.87
CA LEU A 97 -0.05 2.63 -6.54
C LEU A 97 -0.89 1.54 -5.86
N THR A 98 -1.20 0.49 -6.62
CA THR A 98 -1.77 -0.74 -6.08
C THR A 98 -0.71 -1.54 -5.33
N MET A 99 -1.14 -2.47 -4.47
CA MET A 99 -0.19 -3.36 -3.77
C MET A 99 0.56 -4.26 -4.77
N GLU A 100 -0.09 -4.63 -5.88
CA GLU A 100 0.56 -5.34 -6.99
C GLU A 100 1.71 -4.53 -7.62
N GLU A 101 1.47 -3.25 -7.93
CA GLU A 101 2.48 -2.37 -8.54
C GLU A 101 3.69 -2.18 -7.62
N VAL A 102 3.44 -1.93 -6.33
CA VAL A 102 4.52 -1.80 -5.34
C VAL A 102 5.28 -3.10 -5.15
N ALA A 103 4.58 -4.25 -5.12
CA ALA A 103 5.23 -5.56 -5.04
C ALA A 103 6.14 -5.83 -6.25
N LYS A 104 5.76 -5.39 -7.45
CA LYS A 104 6.61 -5.51 -8.66
C LYS A 104 7.90 -4.70 -8.52
N TYR A 105 7.82 -3.46 -8.04
CA TYR A 105 9.00 -2.64 -7.76
C TYR A 105 9.87 -3.25 -6.68
N PHE A 106 9.25 -3.71 -5.59
CA PHE A 106 9.94 -4.37 -4.49
C PHE A 106 10.74 -5.59 -4.96
N ILE A 107 10.09 -6.54 -5.66
CA ILE A 107 10.75 -7.76 -6.13
C ILE A 107 11.86 -7.44 -7.14
N PHE A 108 11.64 -6.49 -8.05
CA PHE A 108 12.68 -6.03 -8.97
C PHE A 108 13.89 -5.49 -8.20
N CYS A 109 13.69 -4.63 -7.20
CA CYS A 109 14.77 -4.08 -6.40
C CYS A 109 15.53 -5.14 -5.58
N VAL A 110 14.85 -6.19 -5.09
CA VAL A 110 15.50 -7.33 -4.43
C VAL A 110 16.32 -8.14 -5.44
N GLU A 111 15.79 -8.42 -6.64
CA GLU A 111 16.53 -9.12 -7.73
C GLU A 111 17.80 -8.37 -8.13
N GLN A 112 17.73 -7.03 -8.23
CA GLN A 112 18.88 -6.17 -8.55
C GLN A 112 19.82 -5.90 -7.36
N LYS A 113 19.55 -6.49 -6.19
CA LYS A 113 20.30 -6.29 -4.94
C LYS A 113 20.34 -4.84 -4.46
N TYR A 114 19.33 -4.04 -4.80
CA TYR A 114 19.14 -2.70 -4.25
C TYR A 114 18.48 -2.73 -2.87
N LEU A 115 17.65 -3.75 -2.64
CA LEU A 115 17.02 -4.02 -1.35
C LEU A 115 17.51 -5.34 -0.77
N GLU A 116 17.53 -5.42 0.55
CA GLU A 116 17.73 -6.67 1.27
C GLU A 116 16.49 -7.57 1.16
N ARG A 117 16.71 -8.89 1.17
CA ARG A 117 15.61 -9.86 1.23
C ARG A 117 14.97 -9.75 2.62
N PRO A 118 13.62 -9.73 2.73
CA PRO A 118 12.93 -9.80 4.02
C PRO A 118 13.37 -11.01 4.83
N GLU A 119 13.43 -10.85 6.15
CA GLU A 119 13.70 -11.96 7.07
C GLU A 119 12.53 -12.97 7.08
N SER A 120 11.29 -12.48 7.00
CA SER A 120 10.10 -13.33 6.86
C SER A 120 10.00 -13.90 5.45
N ASP A 121 10.07 -15.22 5.36
CA ASP A 121 9.88 -15.96 4.12
C ASP A 121 8.45 -15.79 3.59
N GLU A 122 7.47 -15.67 4.48
CA GLU A 122 6.06 -15.45 4.18
C GLU A 122 5.82 -14.10 3.51
N ALA A 123 6.41 -13.03 4.05
CA ALA A 123 6.33 -11.69 3.47
C ALA A 123 6.97 -11.66 2.07
N TYR A 124 8.13 -12.31 1.92
CA TYR A 124 8.83 -12.41 0.63
C TYR A 124 8.03 -13.21 -0.40
N ALA A 125 7.50 -14.37 -0.01
CA ALA A 125 6.66 -15.19 -0.87
C ALA A 125 5.40 -14.45 -1.31
N MET A 126 4.74 -13.75 -0.38
CA MET A 126 3.56 -12.96 -0.66
C MET A 126 3.85 -11.83 -1.66
N ALA A 127 4.97 -11.11 -1.49
CA ALA A 127 5.40 -10.10 -2.44
C ALA A 127 5.62 -10.66 -3.85
N GLY A 128 6.31 -11.81 -3.95
CA GLY A 128 6.55 -12.48 -5.23
C GLY A 128 5.27 -13.00 -5.87
N PHE A 129 4.32 -13.50 -5.09
CA PHE A 129 3.04 -13.99 -5.60
C PHE A 129 2.12 -12.85 -6.05
N ILE A 130 1.98 -11.80 -5.23
CA ILE A 130 1.17 -10.62 -5.56
C ILE A 130 1.72 -9.90 -6.79
N SER A 131 3.05 -9.78 -6.92
CA SER A 131 3.67 -9.17 -8.12
C SER A 131 3.47 -10.00 -9.41
N GLY A 132 3.01 -11.25 -9.28
CA GLY A 132 2.84 -12.20 -10.39
C GLY A 132 4.13 -12.90 -10.82
N LYS A 133 5.24 -12.69 -10.10
CA LYS A 133 6.53 -13.33 -10.37
C LYS A 133 6.56 -14.79 -9.91
N PHE A 134 6.02 -15.08 -8.72
CA PHE A 134 5.95 -16.43 -8.18
C PHE A 134 4.66 -17.11 -8.60
N LYS A 135 4.79 -18.32 -9.15
CA LYS A 135 3.65 -19.22 -9.38
C LYS A 135 3.18 -19.82 -8.05
N THR A 136 1.98 -20.39 -8.04
CA THR A 136 1.38 -21.03 -6.86
C THR A 136 2.31 -22.03 -6.17
N GLY A 137 3.04 -22.85 -6.91
CA GLY A 137 4.01 -23.80 -6.34
C GLY A 137 5.22 -23.14 -5.68
N GLU A 138 5.74 -22.07 -6.29
CA GLU A 138 6.88 -21.31 -5.77
C GLU A 138 6.52 -20.55 -4.49
N TYR A 139 5.30 -19.99 -4.44
CA TYR A 139 4.77 -19.36 -3.23
C TYR A 139 4.78 -20.32 -2.04
N PHE A 140 4.21 -21.52 -2.21
CA PHE A 140 4.15 -22.50 -1.12
C PHE A 140 5.51 -23.12 -0.80
N MET A 141 6.44 -23.13 -1.76
CA MET A 141 7.82 -23.54 -1.53
C MET A 141 8.57 -22.52 -0.67
N HIS A 142 8.42 -21.22 -0.96
CA HIS A 142 9.01 -20.16 -0.15
C HIS A 142 8.39 -20.09 1.25
N ASN A 143 7.09 -20.35 1.39
CA ASN A 143 6.41 -20.47 2.71
C ASN A 143 6.72 -21.78 3.46
N GLN A 144 7.68 -22.59 3.00
CA GLN A 144 8.07 -23.86 3.61
C GLN A 144 6.93 -24.90 3.76
N LYS A 145 5.79 -24.69 3.09
CA LYS A 145 4.64 -25.61 3.07
C LYS A 145 4.83 -26.74 2.06
N LEU A 146 5.61 -26.51 1.01
CA LEU A 146 5.97 -27.51 0.00
C LEU A 146 7.48 -27.64 -0.14
N SER A 147 7.94 -28.88 -0.32
CA SER A 147 9.30 -29.17 -0.77
C SER A 147 9.40 -29.13 -2.30
N PHE A 148 10.61 -28.89 -2.81
CA PHE A 148 10.91 -28.93 -4.23
C PHE A 148 10.45 -30.25 -4.90
N ASN A 149 10.66 -31.39 -4.23
CA ASN A 149 10.25 -32.69 -4.74
C ASN A 149 8.73 -32.82 -4.87
N GLN A 150 7.96 -32.26 -3.94
CA GLN A 150 6.49 -32.25 -4.01
C GLN A 150 5.99 -31.36 -5.15
N VAL A 151 6.61 -30.18 -5.33
CA VAL A 151 6.30 -29.28 -6.45
C VAL A 151 6.56 -29.97 -7.79
N GLN A 152 7.70 -30.64 -7.94
CA GLN A 152 8.08 -31.35 -9.17
C GLN A 152 7.17 -32.56 -9.44
N SER A 153 6.79 -33.29 -8.39
CA SER A 153 5.86 -34.42 -8.50
C SER A 153 4.48 -33.94 -8.97
N ALA A 154 3.98 -32.82 -8.42
CA ALA A 154 2.73 -32.21 -8.84
C ALA A 154 2.77 -31.70 -10.29
N LEU A 155 3.89 -31.14 -10.75
CA LEU A 155 4.06 -30.72 -12.15
C LEU A 155 4.08 -31.92 -13.11
N THR A 156 4.70 -33.02 -12.69
CA THR A 156 4.75 -34.27 -13.48
C THR A 156 3.35 -34.85 -13.61
N GLU A 157 2.59 -34.89 -12.52
CA GLU A 157 1.22 -35.36 -12.50
C GLU A 157 0.28 -34.47 -13.34
N GLN A 158 0.46 -33.14 -13.27
CA GLN A 158 -0.23 -32.21 -14.15
C GLN A 158 0.01 -32.51 -15.62
N SER A 159 1.27 -32.75 -15.99
CA SER A 159 1.65 -33.02 -17.37
C SER A 159 1.05 -34.35 -17.84
N ARG A 160 1.02 -35.37 -16.97
CA ARG A 160 0.39 -36.67 -17.23
C ARG A 160 -1.10 -36.54 -17.51
N ILE A 161 -1.83 -35.84 -16.63
CA ILE A 161 -3.29 -35.65 -16.75
C ILE A 161 -3.64 -34.82 -17.99
N ASN A 162 -2.91 -33.73 -18.24
CA ASN A 162 -3.16 -32.85 -19.38
C ASN A 162 -2.83 -33.50 -20.73
N SER A 163 -1.88 -34.45 -20.76
CA SER A 163 -1.53 -35.21 -21.97
C SER A 163 -2.52 -36.34 -22.27
N SER A 164 -3.26 -36.80 -21.25
CA SER A 164 -4.21 -37.93 -21.36
C SER A 164 -5.56 -37.54 -22.00
N GLY A 165 -5.67 -36.35 -22.60
CA GLY A 165 -6.88 -35.88 -23.30
C GLY A 165 -8.09 -35.55 -22.40
N GLY A 166 -7.92 -35.62 -21.07
CA GLY A 166 -8.95 -35.27 -20.09
C GLY A 166 -9.09 -33.77 -19.83
N THR A 167 -9.96 -33.40 -18.88
CA THR A 167 -10.12 -32.02 -18.40
C THR A 167 -8.78 -31.48 -17.88
N ARG A 168 -8.32 -30.36 -18.44
CA ARG A 168 -7.09 -29.70 -17.98
C ARG A 168 -7.28 -29.18 -16.56
N LEU A 169 -6.60 -29.79 -15.60
CA LEU A 169 -6.64 -29.36 -14.20
C LEU A 169 -5.67 -28.20 -13.96
N LYS A 170 -6.13 -27.19 -13.23
CA LYS A 170 -5.27 -26.10 -12.76
C LYS A 170 -4.31 -26.64 -11.71
N TYR A 171 -3.11 -26.06 -11.62
CA TYR A 171 -2.07 -26.53 -10.70
C TYR A 171 -2.55 -26.57 -9.23
N ALA A 172 -3.32 -25.56 -8.80
CA ALA A 172 -3.93 -25.53 -7.46
C ALA A 172 -4.87 -26.72 -7.18
N GLN A 173 -5.63 -27.18 -8.19
CA GLN A 173 -6.52 -28.35 -8.05
C GLN A 173 -5.73 -29.64 -7.93
N ILE A 174 -4.54 -29.69 -8.53
CA ILE A 174 -3.65 -30.86 -8.45
C ILE A 174 -3.02 -30.94 -7.06
N LEU A 175 -2.57 -29.80 -6.52
CA LEU A 175 -2.07 -29.73 -5.15
C LEU A 175 -3.11 -30.18 -4.12
N ASP A 176 -4.38 -29.81 -4.31
CA ASP A 176 -5.51 -30.26 -3.50
C ASP A 176 -5.76 -31.77 -3.68
N SER A 177 -5.77 -32.27 -4.92
CA SER A 177 -5.97 -33.70 -5.20
C SER A 177 -4.87 -34.60 -4.64
N MET A 178 -3.64 -34.08 -4.54
CA MET A 178 -2.50 -34.78 -3.95
C MET A 178 -2.45 -34.60 -2.41
N ASN A 179 -3.44 -33.92 -1.82
CA ASN A 179 -3.52 -33.59 -0.40
C ASN A 179 -2.26 -32.89 0.12
N LEU A 180 -1.63 -32.07 -0.72
CA LEU A 180 -0.41 -31.33 -0.41
C LEU A 180 -0.72 -29.95 0.16
N ILE A 181 -1.78 -29.30 -0.32
CA ILE A 181 -2.23 -27.99 0.13
C ILE A 181 -3.76 -27.99 0.20
N ASP A 182 -4.30 -27.44 1.28
CA ASP A 182 -5.73 -27.24 1.47
C ASP A 182 -6.28 -26.24 0.45
N LYS A 183 -7.42 -26.56 -0.17
CA LYS A 183 -8.16 -25.66 -1.06
C LYS A 183 -8.32 -24.25 -0.46
N ASN A 184 -8.58 -24.13 0.84
CA ASN A 184 -8.73 -22.83 1.49
C ASN A 184 -7.46 -21.96 1.41
N ASP A 185 -6.26 -22.56 1.48
CA ASP A 185 -5.00 -21.83 1.32
C ASP A 185 -4.86 -21.27 -0.09
N THR A 186 -5.26 -22.05 -1.10
CA THR A 186 -5.20 -21.60 -2.49
C THR A 186 -6.23 -20.50 -2.78
N GLU A 187 -7.45 -20.62 -2.26
CA GLU A 187 -8.48 -19.60 -2.42
C GLU A 187 -8.11 -18.28 -1.73
N MET A 188 -7.51 -18.35 -0.55
CA MET A 188 -7.02 -17.18 0.19
C MET A 188 -6.01 -16.39 -0.64
N ILE A 189 -4.96 -17.05 -1.16
CA ILE A 189 -3.90 -16.33 -1.89
C ILE A 189 -4.43 -15.73 -3.19
N PHE A 190 -5.33 -16.40 -3.90
CA PHE A 190 -5.94 -15.85 -5.11
C PHE A 190 -6.83 -14.65 -4.78
N THR A 191 -7.60 -14.72 -3.69
CA THR A 191 -8.41 -13.59 -3.23
C THR A 191 -7.51 -12.39 -2.90
N LEU A 192 -6.40 -12.61 -2.20
CA LEU A 192 -5.43 -11.56 -1.90
C LEU A 192 -4.79 -10.96 -3.14
N GLN A 193 -4.42 -11.80 -4.12
CA GLN A 193 -3.85 -11.34 -5.38
C GLN A 193 -4.83 -10.46 -6.17
N GLU A 194 -6.13 -10.81 -6.19
CA GLU A 194 -7.14 -9.99 -6.85
C GLU A 194 -7.44 -8.68 -6.09
N GLU A 195 -7.50 -8.71 -4.75
CA GLU A 195 -7.66 -7.48 -3.96
C GLU A 195 -6.43 -6.56 -4.06
N ALA A 196 -5.23 -7.10 -4.23
CA ALA A 196 -3.99 -6.33 -4.37
C ALA A 196 -3.94 -5.45 -5.63
N LYS A 197 -4.78 -5.73 -6.62
CA LYS A 197 -4.95 -4.92 -7.85
C LYS A 197 -5.84 -3.69 -7.62
N LYS A 198 -6.57 -3.64 -6.51
CA LYS A 198 -7.45 -2.51 -6.19
C LYS A 198 -6.62 -1.39 -5.57
N ARG A 199 -6.88 -0.16 -6.03
CA ARG A 199 -6.31 1.03 -5.38
C ARG A 199 -7.03 1.30 -4.09
N PHE A 200 -6.28 1.55 -3.03
CA PHE A 200 -6.85 2.13 -1.83
C PHE A 200 -6.99 3.64 -2.03
N ILE A 201 -8.22 4.12 -2.05
CA ILE A 201 -8.54 5.54 -2.13
C ILE A 201 -9.06 5.94 -0.77
N LEU A 202 -8.28 6.73 -0.03
CA LEU A 202 -8.75 7.34 1.20
C LEU A 202 -9.68 8.51 0.82
N ASP A 203 -10.95 8.20 0.62
CA ASP A 203 -11.92 9.23 0.26
C ASP A 203 -12.20 10.13 1.48
N TYR A 204 -11.59 11.32 1.49
CA TYR A 204 -11.80 12.36 2.50
C TYR A 204 -13.26 12.87 2.57
N THR A 205 -14.16 12.39 1.70
CA THR A 205 -15.60 12.65 1.78
C THR A 205 -16.38 11.65 2.64
N SER A 206 -15.85 10.44 2.86
CA SER A 206 -16.59 9.33 3.50
C SER A 206 -16.12 8.97 4.91
N ALA A 207 -14.99 9.53 5.37
CA ALA A 207 -14.68 9.57 6.80
C ALA A 207 -15.68 10.51 7.52
N PRO A 208 -16.23 10.15 8.70
CA PRO A 208 -17.27 10.92 9.36
C PRO A 208 -16.85 12.38 9.47
N THR A 209 -17.75 13.24 9.03
CA THR A 209 -17.61 14.67 8.79
C THR A 209 -17.40 15.47 10.08
N ALA A 210 -16.40 15.14 10.89
CA ALA A 210 -16.04 15.95 12.06
C ALA A 210 -14.96 17.01 11.72
N SER A 211 -14.18 16.80 10.65
CA SER A 211 -13.02 17.66 10.33
C SER A 211 -13.22 18.65 9.18
N ARG A 212 -14.33 18.56 8.42
CA ARG A 212 -14.63 19.53 7.34
C ARG A 212 -15.09 20.89 7.84
N ALA A 213 -15.47 21.00 9.11
CA ALA A 213 -15.77 22.29 9.73
C ALA A 213 -14.50 23.12 10.01
N TYR A 214 -13.31 22.53 10.11
CA TYR A 214 -12.12 23.29 10.50
C TYR A 214 -11.28 23.73 9.28
N MET A 215 -11.08 22.86 8.30
CA MET A 215 -10.27 23.21 7.11
C MET A 215 -10.98 24.18 6.16
N SER A 216 -12.29 24.06 5.96
CA SER A 216 -13.02 25.01 5.09
C SER A 216 -13.24 26.37 5.76
N LEU A 217 -13.10 26.47 7.08
CA LEU A 217 -13.16 27.73 7.81
C LEU A 217 -11.81 28.43 7.79
N GLU A 218 -10.69 27.71 7.86
CA GLU A 218 -9.35 28.29 7.71
C GLU A 218 -9.05 28.75 6.29
N GLU A 219 -9.42 28.00 5.25
CA GLU A 219 -9.24 28.47 3.86
C GLU A 219 -10.13 29.67 3.55
N LYS A 220 -11.42 29.63 3.93
CA LYS A 220 -12.33 30.78 3.76
C LYS A 220 -11.90 31.99 4.57
N SER A 221 -11.48 31.82 5.83
CA SER A 221 -11.00 32.94 6.63
C SER A 221 -9.68 33.50 6.12
N SER A 222 -8.80 32.69 5.53
CA SER A 222 -7.56 33.19 4.92
C SER A 222 -7.85 34.06 3.68
N GLU A 223 -8.77 33.63 2.80
CA GLU A 223 -9.18 34.40 1.63
C GLU A 223 -9.94 35.67 2.02
N GLU A 224 -10.76 35.61 3.07
CA GLU A 224 -11.51 36.77 3.59
C GLU A 224 -10.58 37.79 4.26
N VAL A 225 -9.57 37.33 5.00
CA VAL A 225 -8.52 38.19 5.59
C VAL A 225 -7.67 38.84 4.49
N GLU A 226 -7.37 38.13 3.41
CA GLU A 226 -6.60 38.68 2.30
C GLU A 226 -7.39 39.76 1.55
N LYS A 227 -8.67 39.52 1.24
CA LYS A 227 -9.58 40.52 0.66
C LYS A 227 -9.75 41.74 1.57
N LEU A 228 -9.95 41.56 2.87
CA LEU A 228 -10.07 42.67 3.83
C LEU A 228 -8.78 43.48 3.96
N LYS A 229 -7.60 42.87 3.76
CA LYS A 229 -6.32 43.58 3.71
C LYS A 229 -6.18 44.41 2.44
N GLU A 230 -6.58 43.89 1.28
CA GLU A 230 -6.59 44.63 0.02
C GLU A 230 -7.56 45.81 0.06
N GLU A 231 -8.77 45.62 0.59
CA GLU A 231 -9.75 46.70 0.76
C GLU A 231 -9.25 47.79 1.72
N ASN A 232 -8.65 47.41 2.85
CA ASN A 232 -8.02 48.37 3.76
C ASN A 232 -6.88 49.17 3.11
N LYS A 233 -6.09 48.52 2.26
CA LYS A 233 -5.01 49.20 1.53
C LYS A 233 -5.59 50.25 0.57
N MET A 234 -6.61 49.88 -0.20
CA MET A 234 -7.28 50.81 -1.11
C MET A 234 -7.98 51.96 -0.38
N LEU A 235 -8.61 51.69 0.77
CA LEU A 235 -9.23 52.72 1.61
C LEU A 235 -8.19 53.68 2.18
N LYS A 236 -7.04 53.19 2.66
CA LYS A 236 -5.94 54.04 3.14
C LYS A 236 -5.38 54.93 2.02
N GLU A 237 -5.20 54.38 0.82
CA GLU A 237 -4.74 55.16 -0.34
C GLU A 237 -5.73 56.27 -0.72
N LYS A 238 -7.04 55.95 -0.75
CA LYS A 238 -8.10 56.96 -0.96
C LYS A 238 -8.15 58.01 0.13
N LEU A 239 -7.97 57.62 1.40
CA LEU A 239 -7.93 58.56 2.53
C LEU A 239 -6.74 59.52 2.41
N VAL A 240 -5.57 59.01 2.00
CA VAL A 240 -4.38 59.84 1.75
C VAL A 240 -4.60 60.81 0.59
N GLN A 241 -5.28 60.37 -0.47
CA GLN A 241 -5.65 61.26 -1.58
C GLN A 241 -6.63 62.35 -1.13
N LEU A 242 -7.65 62.01 -0.36
CA LEU A 242 -8.60 62.98 0.21
C LEU A 242 -7.89 63.96 1.17
N LEU A 243 -6.99 63.47 2.03
CA LEU A 243 -6.18 64.33 2.91
C LEU A 243 -5.27 65.29 2.12
N LYS A 244 -4.75 64.87 0.97
CA LYS A 244 -3.97 65.76 0.08
C LYS A 244 -4.83 66.82 -0.59
N ILE A 245 -6.10 66.52 -0.86
CA ILE A 245 -7.06 67.49 -1.41
C ILE A 245 -7.44 68.49 -0.32
N VAL A 246 -7.81 68.03 0.89
CA VAL A 246 -8.17 68.89 2.02
C VAL A 246 -7.00 69.78 2.48
N ARG A 247 -5.75 69.31 2.38
CA ARG A 247 -4.55 70.14 2.64
C ARG A 247 -4.23 71.19 1.58
N LYS A 248 -4.87 71.15 0.40
CA LYS A 248 -4.73 72.19 -0.63
C LYS A 248 -5.77 73.30 -0.49
N ASP A 249 -6.81 73.07 0.30
CA ASP A 249 -7.92 74.02 0.53
C ASP A 249 -7.81 74.74 1.90
N VAL A 250 -6.62 74.71 2.53
CA VAL A 250 -6.21 75.53 3.70
C VAL A 250 -4.90 76.23 3.34
#